data_AF-A0A941HS96-F1
#
_entry.id   AF-A0A941HS96-F1
#
_cell.length_a   1.000
_cell.length_b   1.000
_cell.length_c   1.000
_cell.angle_alpha   90.00
_cell.angle_beta   90.00
_cell.angle_gamma   90.00
#
_symmetry.space_group_name_H-M   'P 1'
#
loop_
_entity.id
_entity.type
_entity.pdbx_description
1 polymer ?
#
loop_
_entity_poly.entity_id
_entity_poly.type
_entity_poly.pdbx_seq_one_letter_code
_entity_poly.pdbx_strand_id
1 'polypeptide(L)'
;MMIIDKLQNIEKYEMLLPELALALEAMKPQLEQMEVGNYTFGNGYFMVQKGEAKPLDVGIFEAHRKFIDIQIVIQGSELLSWNELEDLTLVTPYHDAHDVAFYEGKEEHQMLITPGMFYAVFPTDGHKSVRTLEGIEHFAKIVVKLPVE
;
A
#
# COMPACT_ATOMS: atom_id res chain seq x y z
N MET A 1 2.14 3.94 11.93
CA MET A 1 1.60 5.30 11.67
C MET A 1 1.18 5.36 10.21
N MET A 2 -0.12 5.38 9.92
CA MET A 2 -0.60 5.50 8.55
C MET A 2 -0.68 6.97 8.10
N ILE A 3 -0.30 7.24 6.85
CA ILE A 3 -0.49 8.55 6.18
C ILE A 3 -1.52 8.34 5.06
N ILE A 4 -2.44 9.28 4.88
CA ILE A 4 -3.33 9.30 3.72
C ILE A 4 -3.48 10.73 3.22
N ASP A 5 -3.25 10.95 1.93
CA ASP A 5 -3.27 12.29 1.35
C ASP A 5 -3.41 12.22 -0.18
N LYS A 6 -3.50 13.38 -0.82
CA LYS A 6 -3.40 13.50 -2.27
C LYS A 6 -1.96 13.31 -2.71
N LEU A 7 -1.76 12.64 -3.85
CA LEU A 7 -0.44 12.42 -4.45
C LEU A 7 0.33 13.72 -4.68
N GLN A 8 -0.35 14.83 -5.03
CA GLN A 8 0.28 16.15 -5.18
C GLN A 8 0.97 16.68 -3.90
N ASN A 9 0.66 16.09 -2.73
CA ASN A 9 1.24 16.46 -1.44
C ASN A 9 2.36 15.50 -1.01
N ILE A 10 2.65 14.43 -1.77
CA ILE A 10 3.55 13.36 -1.33
C ILE A 10 4.96 13.85 -1.00
N GLU A 11 5.47 14.82 -1.74
CA GLU A 11 6.80 15.43 -1.52
C GLU A 11 6.93 16.11 -0.15
N LYS A 12 5.81 16.50 0.50
CA LYS A 12 5.84 17.06 1.87
C LYS A 12 6.32 16.06 2.91
N TYR A 13 6.29 14.77 2.59
CA TYR A 13 6.64 13.68 3.49
C TYR A 13 8.08 13.16 3.26
N GLU A 14 8.90 13.81 2.44
CA GLU A 14 10.29 13.39 2.16
C GLU A 14 11.16 13.22 3.42
N MET A 15 10.97 14.07 4.43
CA MET A 15 11.72 13.96 5.68
C MET A 15 11.33 12.74 6.52
N LEU A 16 10.16 12.17 6.26
CA LEU A 16 9.58 11.06 7.01
C LEU A 16 9.68 9.73 6.25
N LEU A 17 9.66 9.78 4.92
CA LEU A 17 9.65 8.61 4.04
C LEU A 17 11.03 8.47 3.37
N PRO A 18 11.86 7.50 3.81
CA PRO A 18 13.23 7.35 3.32
C PRO A 18 13.24 7.02 1.82
N GLU A 19 14.20 7.58 1.09
CA GLU A 19 14.35 7.42 -0.36
C GLU A 19 13.13 7.82 -1.22
N LEU A 20 12.14 8.51 -0.64
CA LEU A 20 10.93 8.91 -1.35
C LEU A 20 11.25 9.63 -2.66
N ALA A 21 12.16 10.61 -2.66
CA ALA A 21 12.54 11.35 -3.86
C ALA A 21 13.08 10.44 -4.99
N LEU A 22 13.86 9.40 -4.65
CA LEU A 22 14.34 8.43 -5.64
C LEU A 22 13.20 7.59 -6.20
N ALA A 23 12.25 7.20 -5.35
CA ALA A 23 11.06 6.46 -5.76
C ALA A 23 10.17 7.29 -6.69
N LEU A 24 9.91 8.56 -6.34
CA LEU A 24 9.13 9.49 -7.14
C LEU A 24 9.75 9.68 -8.52
N GLU A 25 11.07 9.87 -8.60
CA GLU A 25 11.78 10.00 -9.88
C GLU A 25 11.65 8.73 -10.72
N ALA A 26 11.91 7.56 -10.12
CA ALA A 26 11.91 6.28 -10.80
C ALA A 26 10.54 5.89 -11.36
N MET A 27 9.44 6.26 -10.69
CA MET A 27 8.08 5.89 -11.12
C MET A 27 7.44 6.85 -12.12
N LYS A 28 8.05 8.00 -12.43
CA LYS A 28 7.51 8.98 -13.39
C LYS A 28 7.00 8.36 -14.70
N PRO A 29 7.74 7.45 -15.37
CA PRO A 29 7.25 6.85 -16.61
C PRO A 29 5.99 6.00 -16.40
N GLN A 30 5.89 5.34 -15.25
CA GLN A 30 4.79 4.43 -14.93
C GLN A 30 3.52 5.17 -14.49
N LEU A 31 3.60 6.42 -14.04
CA LEU A 31 2.41 7.25 -13.76
C LEU A 31 1.54 7.44 -15.01
N GLU A 32 2.14 7.45 -16.20
CA GLU A 32 1.43 7.55 -17.48
C GLU A 32 1.24 6.18 -18.14
N GLN A 33 2.30 5.37 -18.22
CA GLN A 33 2.29 4.13 -19.00
C GLN A 33 1.55 2.99 -18.29
N MET A 34 1.62 2.94 -16.96
CA MET A 34 1.04 1.87 -16.13
C MET A 34 1.39 0.46 -16.64
N GLU A 35 2.62 0.24 -17.10
CA GLU A 35 3.12 -1.07 -17.49
C GLU A 35 3.27 -1.95 -16.24
N VAL A 36 2.61 -3.11 -16.23
CA VAL A 36 2.68 -4.05 -15.10
C VAL A 36 4.10 -4.61 -15.00
N GLY A 37 4.71 -4.47 -13.82
CA GLY A 37 6.08 -4.87 -13.63
C GLY A 37 6.63 -4.52 -12.25
N ASN A 38 7.89 -4.89 -12.04
CA ASN A 38 8.68 -4.57 -10.86
C ASN A 38 9.85 -3.68 -11.30
N TYR A 39 10.06 -2.59 -10.58
CA TYR A 39 11.07 -1.57 -10.91
C TYR A 39 11.86 -1.25 -9.65
N THR A 40 13.17 -1.07 -9.77
CA THR A 40 14.06 -0.80 -8.62
C THR A 40 14.52 0.65 -8.62
N PHE A 41 14.82 1.18 -7.44
CA PHE A 41 15.43 2.49 -7.24
C PHE A 41 16.19 2.46 -5.91
N GLY A 42 17.37 3.08 -5.82
CA GLY A 42 18.14 3.09 -4.57
C GLY A 42 18.22 1.70 -3.92
N ASN A 43 17.71 1.59 -2.69
CA ASN A 43 17.55 0.34 -1.96
C ASN A 43 16.09 -0.18 -1.93
N GLY A 44 15.16 0.55 -2.55
CA GLY A 44 13.74 0.20 -2.67
C GLY A 44 13.34 -0.35 -4.03
N TYR A 45 12.04 -0.60 -4.16
CA TYR A 45 11.42 -1.01 -5.41
C TYR A 45 9.95 -0.61 -5.44
N PHE A 46 9.35 -0.55 -6.63
CA PHE A 46 7.92 -0.39 -6.77
C PHE A 46 7.34 -1.38 -7.78
N MET A 47 6.05 -1.65 -7.62
CA MET A 47 5.27 -2.55 -8.45
C MET A 47 4.11 -1.77 -9.07
N VAL A 48 3.92 -1.94 -10.36
CA VAL A 48 2.67 -1.53 -11.01
C VAL A 48 1.73 -2.73 -11.04
N GLN A 49 0.54 -2.56 -10.46
CA GLN A 49 -0.45 -3.62 -10.33
C GLN A 49 -1.77 -3.20 -10.97
N LYS A 50 -2.42 -4.14 -11.64
CA LYS A 50 -3.77 -4.01 -12.21
C LYS A 50 -4.58 -5.23 -11.83
N GLY A 51 -5.85 -5.06 -11.52
CA GLY A 51 -6.70 -6.19 -11.17
C GLY A 51 -8.12 -5.79 -10.81
N GLU A 52 -8.82 -6.74 -10.18
CA GLU A 52 -10.16 -6.57 -9.63
C GLU A 52 -10.08 -6.58 -8.10
N ALA A 53 -10.72 -5.58 -7.49
CA ALA A 53 -10.98 -5.54 -6.07
C ALA A 53 -11.93 -6.67 -5.69
N LYS A 54 -11.71 -7.25 -4.51
CA LYS A 54 -12.51 -8.35 -3.97
C LYS A 54 -13.50 -7.84 -2.93
N PRO A 55 -14.60 -8.55 -2.67
CA PRO A 55 -15.48 -8.24 -1.57
C PRO A 55 -14.72 -8.09 -0.24
N LEU A 56 -15.21 -7.20 0.62
CA LEU A 56 -14.53 -6.88 1.87
C LEU A 56 -14.32 -8.10 2.78
N ASP A 57 -15.24 -9.06 2.80
CA ASP A 57 -15.13 -10.30 3.58
C ASP A 57 -14.04 -11.28 3.08
N VAL A 58 -13.36 -10.95 1.96
CA VAL A 58 -12.24 -11.71 1.43
C VAL A 58 -10.90 -11.13 1.89
N GLY A 59 -9.98 -12.01 2.27
CA GLY A 59 -8.62 -11.65 2.66
C GLY A 59 -8.49 -11.39 4.16
N ILE A 60 -7.30 -10.99 4.57
CA ILE A 60 -6.89 -10.83 5.96
C ILE A 60 -5.96 -9.61 6.06
N PHE A 61 -5.76 -9.04 7.25
CA PHE A 61 -4.78 -7.97 7.40
C PHE A 61 -3.38 -8.52 7.20
N GLU A 62 -2.52 -7.72 6.59
CA GLU A 62 -1.09 -7.96 6.48
C GLU A 62 -0.30 -6.80 7.07
N ALA A 63 0.93 -7.09 7.49
CA ALA A 63 1.89 -6.09 7.92
C ALA A 63 3.30 -6.51 7.50
N HIS A 64 4.14 -5.50 7.28
CA HIS A 64 5.52 -5.63 6.80
C HIS A 64 6.50 -5.16 7.88
N ARG A 65 7.76 -5.60 7.84
CA ARG A 65 8.78 -5.19 8.82
C ARG A 65 9.96 -4.46 8.19
N LYS A 66 10.33 -4.84 6.96
CA LYS A 66 11.50 -4.29 6.27
C LYS A 66 11.16 -3.08 5.40
N PHE A 67 9.89 -2.93 5.03
CA PHE A 67 9.44 -1.85 4.17
C PHE A 67 8.26 -1.07 4.74
N ILE A 68 8.24 0.23 4.43
CA ILE A 68 7.03 1.06 4.41
C ILE A 68 6.40 0.89 3.02
N ASP A 69 5.10 0.68 2.99
CA ASP A 69 4.33 0.56 1.76
C ASP A 69 3.66 1.88 1.45
N ILE A 70 3.97 2.47 0.29
CA ILE A 70 3.20 3.57 -0.27
C ILE A 70 2.37 3.03 -1.42
N GLN A 71 1.05 3.11 -1.29
CA GLN A 71 0.13 2.67 -2.32
C GLN A 71 -0.54 3.89 -2.95
N ILE A 72 -0.42 3.99 -4.28
CA ILE A 72 -0.88 5.13 -5.07
C ILE A 72 -1.90 4.63 -6.08
N VAL A 73 -3.15 5.06 -5.94
CA VAL A 73 -4.23 4.70 -6.87
C VAL A 73 -4.20 5.64 -8.07
N ILE A 74 -4.06 5.07 -9.27
CA ILE A 74 -3.97 5.82 -10.53
C ILE A 74 -5.28 5.73 -11.32
N GLN A 75 -5.96 4.59 -11.28
CA GLN A 75 -7.26 4.37 -11.92
C GLN A 75 -8.16 3.48 -11.06
N GLY A 76 -9.47 3.66 -11.19
CA GLY A 76 -10.46 2.92 -10.40
C GLY A 76 -10.49 3.38 -8.96
N SER A 77 -10.75 2.47 -8.03
CA SER A 77 -10.59 2.74 -6.60
C SER A 77 -10.32 1.45 -5.84
N GLU A 78 -9.91 1.57 -4.57
CA GLU A 78 -9.89 0.44 -3.65
C GLU A 78 -10.37 0.87 -2.26
N LEU A 79 -11.05 -0.04 -1.57
CA LEU A 79 -11.30 0.08 -0.14
C LEU A 79 -10.10 -0.47 0.62
N LEU A 80 -9.54 0.37 1.47
CA LEU A 80 -8.50 0.05 2.42
C LEU A 80 -9.13 -0.13 3.80
N SER A 81 -8.85 -1.25 4.47
CA SER A 81 -9.03 -1.36 5.92
C SER A 81 -7.68 -1.21 6.61
N TRP A 82 -7.66 -0.49 7.73
CA TRP A 82 -6.47 -0.28 8.54
C TRP A 82 -6.80 -0.53 10.02
N ASN A 83 -5.80 -0.99 10.77
CA ASN A 83 -5.84 -1.00 12.22
C ASN A 83 -4.41 -0.92 12.78
N GLU A 84 -4.26 -0.46 14.03
CA GLU A 84 -2.98 -0.57 14.72
C GLU A 84 -2.63 -2.05 14.91
N LEU A 85 -1.37 -2.41 14.65
CA LEU A 85 -0.95 -3.81 14.68
C LEU A 85 -1.11 -4.45 16.06
N GLU A 86 -1.04 -3.65 17.13
CA GLU A 86 -1.24 -4.10 18.51
C GLU A 86 -2.69 -4.51 18.83
N ASP A 87 -3.65 -3.99 18.07
CA ASP A 87 -5.08 -4.32 18.20
C ASP A 87 -5.50 -5.52 17.34
N LEU A 88 -4.55 -6.10 16.60
CA LEU A 88 -4.77 -7.26 15.74
C LEU A 88 -4.18 -8.54 16.35
N THR A 89 -4.80 -9.68 16.02
CA THR A 89 -4.35 -11.00 16.45
C THR A 89 -3.52 -11.67 15.36
N LEU A 90 -2.28 -12.05 15.67
CA LEU A 90 -1.40 -12.75 14.73
C LEU A 90 -1.96 -14.14 14.38
N VAL A 91 -2.14 -14.40 13.08
CA VAL A 91 -2.59 -15.69 12.53
C VAL A 91 -1.45 -16.45 11.90
N THR A 92 -0.71 -15.77 11.01
CA THR A 92 0.43 -16.36 10.32
C THR A 92 1.69 -15.62 10.74
N PRO A 93 2.66 -16.32 11.36
CA PRO A 93 3.92 -15.73 11.75
C PRO A 93 4.67 -15.09 10.57
N TYR A 94 5.52 -14.13 10.91
CA TYR A 94 6.31 -13.38 9.93
C TYR A 94 7.19 -14.29 9.05
N HIS A 95 7.09 -14.08 7.74
CA HIS A 95 7.89 -14.76 6.73
C HIS A 95 8.93 -13.82 6.12
N ASP A 96 10.18 -13.98 6.54
CA ASP A 96 11.27 -13.05 6.26
C ASP A 96 11.53 -12.78 4.76
N ALA A 97 11.46 -13.82 3.91
CA ALA A 97 11.73 -13.67 2.48
C ALA A 97 10.62 -12.95 1.70
N HIS A 98 9.42 -12.86 2.28
CA HIS A 98 8.26 -12.17 1.68
C HIS A 98 7.91 -10.88 2.43
N ASP A 99 8.65 -10.59 3.50
CA ASP A 99 8.40 -9.48 4.42
C ASP A 99 6.94 -9.36 4.87
N VAL A 100 6.30 -10.45 5.27
CA VAL A 100 4.86 -10.42 5.59
C VAL A 100 4.50 -11.27 6.80
N ALA A 101 3.59 -10.76 7.63
CA ALA A 101 2.83 -11.49 8.62
C ALA A 101 1.34 -11.22 8.41
N PHE A 102 0.47 -12.18 8.77
CA PHE A 102 -0.99 -12.05 8.59
C PHE A 102 -1.72 -12.05 9.92
N TYR A 103 -2.75 -11.22 10.01
CA TYR A 103 -3.45 -10.90 11.25
C TYR A 103 -4.97 -10.84 11.07
N GLU A 104 -5.71 -11.33 12.04
CA GLU A 104 -7.16 -11.19 12.11
C GLU A 104 -7.56 -10.14 13.15
N GLY A 105 -8.66 -9.45 12.89
CA GLY A 105 -9.15 -8.39 13.75
C GLY A 105 -10.31 -7.66 13.11
N LYS A 106 -10.85 -6.68 13.83
CA LYS A 106 -11.98 -5.90 13.35
C LYS A 106 -11.52 -4.85 12.34
N GLU A 107 -12.35 -4.66 11.32
CA GLU A 107 -12.16 -3.66 10.26
C GLU A 107 -12.86 -2.35 10.64
N GLU A 108 -12.48 -1.79 11.80
CA GLU A 108 -13.15 -0.59 12.36
C GLU A 108 -12.84 0.67 11.56
N HIS A 109 -11.67 0.73 10.91
CA HIS A 109 -11.27 1.86 10.08
C HIS A 109 -11.16 1.42 8.62
N GLN A 110 -12.00 2.03 7.79
CA GLN A 110 -12.07 1.76 6.36
C GLN A 110 -12.10 3.08 5.61
N MET A 111 -11.41 3.14 4.47
CA MET A 111 -11.40 4.31 3.61
C MET A 111 -11.40 3.91 2.14
N LEU A 112 -12.23 4.60 1.35
CA LEU A 112 -12.20 4.50 -0.11
C LEU A 112 -11.06 5.35 -0.66
N ILE A 113 -10.11 4.72 -1.35
CA ILE A 113 -8.94 5.35 -1.95
C ILE A 113 -9.22 5.52 -3.44
N THR A 114 -9.25 6.78 -3.89
CA THR A 114 -9.62 7.15 -5.26
C THR A 114 -8.40 7.64 -6.05
N PRO A 115 -8.50 7.80 -7.38
CA PRO A 115 -7.36 8.19 -8.21
C PRO A 115 -6.73 9.51 -7.78
N GLY A 116 -5.40 9.55 -7.74
CA GLY A 116 -4.64 10.72 -7.27
C GLY A 116 -4.53 10.83 -5.75
N MET A 117 -4.97 9.80 -5.01
CA MET A 117 -4.66 9.63 -3.59
C MET A 117 -3.54 8.60 -3.39
N PHE A 118 -2.84 8.74 -2.28
CA PHE A 118 -1.94 7.71 -1.77
C PHE A 118 -2.20 7.46 -0.30
N TYR A 119 -1.75 6.29 0.16
CA TYR A 119 -1.53 6.04 1.58
C TYR A 119 -0.16 5.41 1.81
N ALA A 120 0.44 5.71 2.95
CA ALA A 120 1.64 5.06 3.43
C ALA A 120 1.31 4.28 4.70
N VAL A 121 1.70 3.01 4.76
CA VAL A 121 1.54 2.14 5.94
C VAL A 121 2.91 1.65 6.39
N PHE A 122 3.20 1.87 7.67
CA PHE A 122 4.47 1.60 8.33
C PHE A 122 4.42 0.20 8.98
N PRO A 123 5.55 -0.31 9.49
CA PRO A 123 5.58 -1.64 10.12
C PRO A 123 4.61 -1.88 11.28
N THR A 124 4.08 -0.81 11.88
CA THR A 124 3.10 -0.87 12.98
C THR A 124 1.65 -0.86 12.49
N ASP A 125 1.41 -0.85 11.18
CA ASP A 125 0.10 -0.67 10.57
C ASP A 125 -0.35 -1.97 9.89
N GLY A 126 -1.35 -2.62 10.49
CA GLY A 126 -2.06 -3.70 9.82
C GLY A 126 -2.96 -3.11 8.75
N HIS A 127 -2.88 -3.63 7.53
CA HIS A 127 -3.69 -3.15 6.42
C HIS A 127 -4.27 -4.28 5.57
N LYS A 128 -5.43 -4.02 4.98
CA LYS A 128 -6.11 -4.90 4.02
C LYS A 128 -6.59 -4.06 2.85
N SER A 129 -5.89 -4.15 1.72
CA SER A 129 -6.15 -3.35 0.51
C SER A 129 -6.86 -4.16 -0.58
N VAL A 130 -7.14 -3.53 -1.74
CA VAL A 130 -7.79 -4.16 -2.91
C VAL A 130 -9.18 -4.70 -2.59
N ARG A 131 -9.94 -4.03 -1.71
CA ARG A 131 -11.32 -4.43 -1.37
C ARG A 131 -12.35 -3.51 -2.00
N THR A 132 -13.59 -3.97 -2.03
CA THR A 132 -14.74 -3.16 -2.45
C THR A 132 -15.98 -3.52 -1.63
N LEU A 133 -16.85 -2.53 -1.44
CA LEU A 133 -18.21 -2.72 -0.90
C LEU A 133 -19.23 -3.00 -2.02
N GLU A 134 -18.86 -2.72 -3.27
CA GLU A 134 -19.76 -2.72 -4.41
C GLU A 134 -19.18 -3.54 -5.57
N GLY A 135 -19.86 -4.63 -5.93
CA GLY A 135 -19.65 -5.34 -7.20
C GLY A 135 -18.20 -5.67 -7.55
N ILE A 136 -17.92 -5.68 -8.86
CA ILE A 136 -16.55 -5.83 -9.39
C ILE A 136 -16.02 -4.43 -9.66
N GLU A 137 -14.89 -4.09 -9.05
CA GLU A 137 -14.22 -2.81 -9.25
C GLU A 137 -12.79 -3.06 -9.74
N HIS A 138 -12.42 -2.47 -10.87
CA HIS A 138 -11.06 -2.58 -11.38
C HIS A 138 -10.18 -1.50 -10.76
N PHE A 139 -8.93 -1.85 -10.45
CA PHE A 139 -7.94 -0.89 -9.97
C PHE A 139 -6.67 -0.95 -10.82
N ALA A 140 -5.98 0.19 -10.88
CA ALA A 140 -4.59 0.27 -11.31
C ALA A 140 -3.82 1.12 -10.30
N LYS A 141 -2.79 0.54 -9.68
CA LYS A 141 -2.03 1.20 -8.61
C LYS A 141 -0.53 0.96 -8.71
N ILE A 142 0.22 1.84 -8.08
CA ILE A 142 1.65 1.69 -7.82
C ILE A 142 1.83 1.38 -6.34
N VAL A 143 2.54 0.31 -6.01
CA VAL A 143 2.93 -0.04 -4.64
C VAL A 143 4.43 0.14 -4.52
N VAL A 144 4.85 1.18 -3.83
CA VAL A 144 6.25 1.50 -3.55
C VAL A 144 6.63 0.89 -2.20
N LYS A 145 7.79 0.22 -2.17
CA LYS A 145 8.39 -0.37 -0.98
C LYS A 145 9.63 0.44 -0.63
N LEU A 146 9.55 1.22 0.45
CA LEU A 146 10.65 2.01 0.98
C LEU A 146 11.31 1.28 2.16
N PRO A 147 12.61 0.97 2.12
CA PRO A 147 13.29 0.34 3.25
C PRO A 147 13.17 1.16 4.53
N VAL A 148 12.96 0.52 5.68
CA VAL A 148 12.95 1.22 6.98
C VAL A 148 14.34 1.46 7.57
N GLU A 149 15.36 0.80 7.03
CA GLU A 149 16.78 0.88 7.42
C GLU A 149 17.68 1.13 6.21
#